data_AF-A0A7V4YYV0-F1
#
_entry.id   AF-A0A7V4YYV0-F1
#
_cell.length_a   1.000
_cell.length_b   1.000
_cell.length_c   1.000
_cell.angle_alpha   90.00
_cell.angle_beta   90.00
_cell.angle_gamma   90.00
#
_symmetry.space_group_name_H-M   'P 1'
#
loop_
_entity.id
_entity.type
_entity.pdbx_description
1 polymer ?
#
loop_
_entity_poly.entity_id
_entity_poly.type
_entity_poly.pdbx_seq_one_letter_code
_entity_poly.pdbx_strand_id
1 'polypeptide(L)'
;MTTVLNVNLNDLNSHFVNDLKEKFGKTAKVEIRLQDKTPADNLFSEADFWRVIDKIDWSKKTGEDKISPAVEMLAKMPLSSIYLFADKLSEKLYHLDTRAHALAYAANEPDNFISSDDFLYARCAVVAEGKDYYEKVLNDPAQMPDDIVFEPLLYIADEAFEMKMGFPFNYLPTYNYETQSNKSGWQLT
;
A
#
# COMPACT_ATOMS: atom_id res chain seq x y z
N MET A 1 -22.20 19.22 0.34
CA MET A 1 -22.97 18.83 -0.85
C MET A 1 -21.99 18.28 -1.87
N THR A 2 -22.33 17.18 -2.54
CA THR A 2 -21.45 16.54 -3.53
C THR A 2 -21.93 16.89 -4.93
N THR A 3 -21.04 17.45 -5.75
CA THR A 3 -21.31 17.70 -7.17
C THR A 3 -20.88 16.48 -7.97
N VAL A 4 -21.79 15.87 -8.72
CA VAL A 4 -21.49 14.73 -9.59
C VAL A 4 -21.36 15.22 -11.03
N LEU A 5 -20.22 14.96 -11.66
CA LEU A 5 -19.93 15.31 -13.05
C LEU A 5 -19.76 14.01 -13.85
N ASN A 6 -20.69 13.75 -14.77
CA ASN A 6 -20.59 12.63 -15.71
C ASN A 6 -19.97 13.13 -17.01
N VAL A 7 -18.72 12.77 -17.27
CA VAL A 7 -17.90 13.31 -18.37
C VAL A 7 -17.33 12.14 -19.16
N ASN A 8 -17.37 12.18 -20.49
CA ASN A 8 -16.68 11.16 -21.28
C ASN A 8 -15.16 11.35 -21.16
N LEU A 9 -14.41 10.26 -21.23
CA LEU A 9 -12.94 10.30 -21.24
C LEU A 9 -12.38 11.18 -22.38
N ASN A 10 -13.03 11.22 -23.54
CA ASN A 10 -12.60 12.07 -24.66
C ASN A 10 -12.76 13.57 -24.39
N ASP A 11 -13.65 13.95 -23.47
CA ASP A 11 -13.92 15.33 -23.09
C ASP A 11 -12.98 15.80 -21.96
N LEU A 12 -12.24 14.87 -21.35
CA LEU A 12 -11.27 15.08 -20.27
C LEU A 12 -9.94 15.61 -20.83
N ASN A 13 -9.99 16.81 -21.41
CA ASN A 13 -8.84 17.51 -21.96
C ASN A 13 -8.29 18.58 -21.01
N SER A 14 -7.15 19.18 -21.37
CA SER A 14 -6.47 20.20 -20.55
C SER A 14 -7.35 21.40 -20.24
N HIS A 15 -8.23 21.81 -21.17
CA HIS A 15 -9.15 22.92 -20.92
C HIS A 15 -10.18 22.57 -19.85
N PHE A 16 -10.80 21.38 -19.95
CA PHE A 16 -11.75 20.89 -18.95
C PHE A 16 -11.13 20.79 -17.55
N VAL A 17 -9.89 20.28 -17.45
CA VAL A 17 -9.18 20.19 -16.16
C VAL A 17 -8.85 21.57 -15.60
N ASN A 18 -8.48 22.54 -16.44
CA ASN A 18 -8.22 23.91 -16.00
C ASN A 18 -9.51 24.59 -15.50
N ASP A 19 -10.63 24.40 -16.20
CA ASP A 19 -11.93 24.91 -15.77
C ASP A 19 -12.35 24.34 -14.41
N LEU A 20 -12.10 23.05 -14.18
CA LEU A 20 -12.34 22.42 -12.88
C LEU A 20 -11.47 23.03 -11.78
N LYS A 21 -10.17 23.27 -12.06
CA LYS A 21 -9.24 23.89 -11.11
C LYS A 21 -9.66 25.32 -10.78
N GLU A 22 -10.03 26.12 -11.77
CA GLU A 22 -10.47 27.50 -11.55
C GLU A 22 -11.73 27.56 -10.69
N LYS A 23 -12.71 26.70 -10.96
CA LYS A 23 -14.00 26.72 -10.25
C LYS A 23 -13.94 26.07 -8.87
N PHE A 24 -13.17 25.00 -8.70
CA PHE A 24 -13.27 24.13 -7.52
C PHE A 24 -11.93 23.84 -6.84
N GLY A 25 -10.79 24.25 -7.40
CA GLY A 25 -9.45 23.83 -6.96
C GLY A 25 -9.04 24.24 -5.54
N LYS A 26 -9.78 25.15 -4.89
CA LYS A 26 -9.52 25.55 -3.50
C LYS A 26 -10.39 24.84 -2.47
N THR A 27 -11.48 24.21 -2.88
CA THR A 27 -12.55 23.78 -1.97
C THR A 27 -13.01 22.34 -2.19
N ALA A 28 -12.71 21.75 -3.35
CA ALA A 28 -13.13 20.40 -3.68
C ALA A 28 -11.95 19.45 -3.86
N LYS A 29 -12.19 18.19 -3.51
CA LYS A 29 -11.37 17.05 -3.94
C LYS A 29 -12.15 16.30 -5.03
N VAL A 30 -11.44 15.82 -6.05
CA VAL A 30 -12.04 15.06 -7.15
C VAL A 30 -11.77 13.58 -6.93
N GLU A 31 -12.82 12.77 -6.97
CA GLU A 31 -12.74 11.32 -7.04
C GLU A 31 -13.10 10.90 -8.47
N ILE A 32 -12.17 10.24 -9.17
CA ILE A 32 -12.42 9.73 -10.52
C ILE A 32 -12.71 8.24 -10.41
N ARG A 33 -13.95 7.84 -10.68
CA ARG A 33 -14.37 6.44 -10.77
C ARG A 33 -14.41 6.02 -12.22
N LEU A 34 -13.44 5.22 -12.63
CA LEU A 34 -13.43 4.61 -13.95
C LEU A 34 -14.26 3.33 -13.91
N GLN A 35 -15.29 3.25 -14.75
CA GLN A 35 -16.01 1.99 -15.00
C GLN A 35 -15.44 1.35 -16.25
N ASP A 36 -14.31 0.65 -16.11
CA ASP A 36 -13.91 -0.30 -17.12
C ASP A 36 -14.88 -1.50 -17.07
N LYS A 37 -15.32 -1.96 -18.24
CA LYS A 37 -15.99 -3.28 -18.36
C LYS A 37 -15.00 -4.44 -18.10
N THR A 38 -13.73 -4.12 -17.93
CA THR A 38 -12.67 -5.01 -17.49
C THR A 38 -12.63 -4.92 -15.95
N PRO A 39 -12.84 -6.02 -15.21
CA PRO A 39 -12.69 -6.00 -13.76
C PRO A 39 -11.33 -5.40 -13.39
N ALA A 40 -11.25 -4.57 -12.35
CA ALA A 40 -9.98 -4.06 -11.84
C ALA A 40 -8.98 -5.21 -11.56
N ASP A 41 -9.50 -6.40 -11.23
CA ASP A 41 -8.75 -7.65 -11.08
C ASP A 41 -7.96 -8.08 -12.32
N ASN A 42 -8.35 -7.64 -13.53
CA ASN A 42 -7.62 -7.91 -14.77
C ASN A 42 -6.49 -6.91 -15.05
N LEU A 43 -6.41 -5.78 -14.32
CA LEU A 43 -5.37 -4.76 -14.53
C LEU A 43 -4.14 -5.00 -13.65
N PHE A 44 -4.36 -5.42 -12.41
CA PHE A 44 -3.32 -5.81 -11.46
C PHE A 44 -3.90 -6.78 -10.42
N SER A 45 -3.67 -8.07 -10.63
CA SER A 45 -4.26 -9.12 -9.81
C SER A 45 -3.53 -9.31 -8.47
N GLU A 46 -4.11 -10.08 -7.55
CA GLU A 46 -3.39 -10.55 -6.35
C GLU A 46 -2.09 -11.29 -6.73
N ALA A 47 -2.12 -12.08 -7.80
CA ALA A 47 -0.93 -12.79 -8.26
C ALA A 47 0.16 -11.82 -8.76
N ASP A 48 -0.22 -10.69 -9.36
CA ASP A 48 0.72 -9.65 -9.77
C ASP A 48 1.36 -8.96 -8.56
N PHE A 49 0.57 -8.66 -7.52
CA PHE A 49 1.07 -8.12 -6.27
C PHE A 49 2.16 -9.01 -5.67
N TRP A 50 1.86 -10.28 -5.43
CA TRP A 50 2.82 -11.22 -4.85
C TRP A 50 4.04 -11.44 -5.76
N ARG A 51 3.86 -11.44 -7.09
CA ARG A 51 4.97 -11.53 -8.04
C ARG A 51 5.94 -10.35 -7.93
N VAL A 52 5.47 -9.15 -7.57
CA VAL A 52 6.34 -8.00 -7.27
C VAL A 52 7.06 -8.19 -5.94
N ILE A 53 6.35 -8.66 -4.90
CA ILE A 53 6.94 -8.97 -3.59
C ILE A 53 8.05 -10.03 -3.70
N ASP A 54 7.85 -11.07 -4.50
CA ASP A 54 8.83 -12.14 -4.75
C ASP A 54 10.14 -11.66 -5.40
N LYS A 55 10.22 -10.39 -5.81
CA LYS A 55 11.45 -9.78 -6.33
C LYS A 55 12.35 -9.17 -5.26
N ILE A 56 11.90 -9.13 -4.00
CA ILE A 56 12.76 -8.68 -2.90
C ILE A 56 13.97 -9.61 -2.79
N ASP A 57 15.17 -9.06 -2.98
CA ASP A 57 16.42 -9.81 -2.97
C ASP A 57 17.06 -9.82 -1.58
N TRP A 58 16.65 -10.77 -0.77
CA TRP A 58 17.15 -10.97 0.60
C TRP A 58 18.67 -11.21 0.69
N SER A 59 19.36 -11.51 -0.41
CA SER A 59 20.83 -11.66 -0.42
C SER A 59 21.57 -10.32 -0.29
N LYS A 60 20.90 -9.19 -0.55
CA LYS A 60 21.47 -7.85 -0.44
C LYS A 60 21.63 -7.42 1.00
N LYS A 61 22.42 -6.38 1.26
CA LYS A 61 22.67 -5.90 2.63
C LYS A 61 21.66 -4.85 3.06
N THR A 62 21.51 -3.78 2.29
CA THR A 62 20.63 -2.65 2.63
C THR A 62 19.19 -2.94 2.23
N GLY A 63 18.25 -2.23 2.86
CA GLY A 63 16.83 -2.29 2.51
C GLY A 63 16.54 -1.84 1.09
N GLU A 64 17.14 -0.72 0.68
CA GLU A 64 17.05 -0.17 -0.68
C GLU A 64 17.52 -1.18 -1.74
N ASP A 65 18.69 -1.81 -1.53
CA ASP A 65 19.21 -2.81 -2.47
C ASP A 65 18.29 -4.04 -2.55
N LYS A 66 17.66 -4.43 -1.44
CA LYS A 66 16.72 -5.57 -1.38
C LYS A 66 15.47 -5.30 -2.23
N ILE A 67 14.88 -4.11 -2.15
CA ILE A 67 13.64 -3.78 -2.86
C ILE A 67 13.86 -3.36 -4.32
N SER A 68 15.08 -2.97 -4.68
CA SER A 68 15.41 -2.47 -6.02
C SER A 68 14.89 -3.34 -7.18
N PRO A 69 14.98 -4.69 -7.16
CA PRO A 69 14.42 -5.50 -8.25
C PRO A 69 12.89 -5.48 -8.33
N ALA A 70 12.20 -5.31 -7.19
CA ALA A 70 10.74 -5.15 -7.13
C ALA A 70 10.33 -3.78 -7.69
N VAL A 71 11.05 -2.72 -7.30
CA VAL A 71 10.89 -1.36 -7.83
C VAL A 71 11.05 -1.33 -9.35
N GLU A 72 12.15 -1.89 -9.87
CA GLU A 72 12.41 -1.94 -11.31
C GLU A 72 11.34 -2.72 -12.08
N MET A 73 10.86 -3.83 -11.50
CA MET A 73 9.79 -4.62 -12.09
C MET A 73 8.50 -3.80 -12.17
N LEU A 74 8.09 -3.18 -11.07
CA LEU A 74 6.87 -2.39 -10.98
C LEU A 74 6.91 -1.15 -11.90
N ALA A 75 8.06 -0.46 -11.99
CA ALA A 75 8.24 0.70 -12.88
C ALA A 75 8.06 0.37 -14.38
N LYS A 76 8.37 -0.87 -14.77
CA LYS A 76 8.20 -1.38 -16.15
C LYS A 76 6.74 -1.76 -16.47
N MET A 77 5.89 -1.94 -15.46
CA MET A 77 4.45 -2.22 -15.63
C MET A 77 3.67 -0.96 -16.08
N PRO A 78 2.40 -1.11 -16.52
CA PRO A 78 1.53 0.04 -16.76
C PRO A 78 1.43 0.95 -15.54
N LEU A 79 1.26 2.26 -15.75
CA LEU A 79 1.20 3.24 -14.66
C LEU A 79 0.12 2.89 -13.62
N SER A 80 -1.05 2.40 -14.06
CA SER A 80 -2.14 1.95 -13.18
C SER A 80 -1.72 0.85 -12.22
N SER A 81 -0.78 -0.03 -12.60
CA SER A 81 -0.27 -1.08 -11.72
C SER A 81 0.48 -0.54 -10.51
N ILE A 82 1.12 0.64 -10.62
CA ILE A 82 1.83 1.26 -9.48
C ILE A 82 0.83 1.74 -8.42
N TYR A 83 -0.25 2.41 -8.85
CA TYR A 83 -1.34 2.82 -7.95
C TYR A 83 -2.03 1.61 -7.31
N LEU A 84 -2.36 0.59 -8.12
CA LEU A 84 -3.01 -0.63 -7.63
C LEU A 84 -2.11 -1.45 -6.69
N PHE A 85 -0.80 -1.43 -6.90
CA PHE A 85 0.16 -2.02 -5.96
C PHE A 85 0.13 -1.28 -4.62
N ALA A 86 0.16 0.06 -4.63
CA ALA A 86 0.09 0.87 -3.40
C ALA A 86 -1.20 0.60 -2.63
N ASP A 87 -2.35 0.53 -3.32
CA ASP A 87 -3.63 0.17 -2.72
C ASP A 87 -3.63 -1.22 -2.10
N LYS A 88 -3.13 -2.23 -2.81
CA LYS A 88 -3.05 -3.60 -2.29
C LYS A 88 -2.10 -3.73 -1.12
N LEU A 89 -0.94 -3.08 -1.16
CA LEU A 89 -0.01 -3.03 -0.03
C LEU A 89 -0.71 -2.44 1.20
N SER A 90 -1.40 -1.31 1.03
CA SER A 90 -2.12 -0.66 2.11
C SER A 90 -3.21 -1.55 2.72
N GLU A 91 -3.94 -2.30 1.90
CA GLU A 91 -4.94 -3.27 2.33
C GLU A 91 -4.31 -4.40 3.17
N LYS A 92 -3.20 -4.99 2.71
CA LYS A 92 -2.53 -6.07 3.45
C LYS A 92 -2.05 -5.61 4.82
N LEU A 93 -1.42 -4.45 4.88
CA LEU A 93 -0.95 -3.85 6.14
C LEU A 93 -2.12 -3.48 7.06
N TYR A 94 -3.22 -2.95 6.52
CA TYR A 94 -4.42 -2.62 7.27
C TYR A 94 -5.08 -3.86 7.90
N HIS A 95 -5.08 -5.00 7.21
CA HIS A 95 -5.64 -6.23 7.76
C HIS A 95 -4.81 -6.82 8.90
N LEU A 96 -3.49 -6.61 8.90
CA LEU A 96 -2.62 -6.98 10.03
C LEU A 96 -2.67 -5.95 11.18
N ASP A 97 -3.21 -4.75 10.95
CA ASP A 97 -3.38 -3.71 11.97
C ASP A 97 -4.49 -4.08 12.96
N THR A 98 -4.21 -4.98 13.88
CA THR A 98 -5.19 -5.38 14.90
C THR A 98 -4.55 -5.45 16.26
N ARG A 99 -5.37 -5.30 17.31
CA ARG A 99 -4.90 -5.41 18.68
C ARG A 99 -4.30 -6.79 18.98
N ALA A 100 -4.84 -7.86 18.41
CA ALA A 100 -4.31 -9.21 18.63
C ALA A 100 -2.88 -9.36 18.08
N HIS A 101 -2.63 -8.90 16.87
CA HIS A 101 -1.30 -8.92 16.25
C HIS A 101 -0.33 -8.00 17.00
N ALA A 102 -0.77 -6.81 17.40
CA ALA A 102 0.06 -5.87 18.15
C ALA A 102 0.44 -6.39 19.55
N LEU A 103 -0.46 -7.10 20.23
CA LEU A 103 -0.16 -7.74 21.52
C LEU A 103 0.81 -8.92 21.35
N ALA A 104 0.66 -9.72 20.29
CA ALA A 104 1.60 -10.80 20.00
C ALA A 104 3.01 -10.26 19.71
N TYR A 105 3.11 -9.16 18.96
CA TYR A 105 4.35 -8.42 18.75
C TYR A 105 4.96 -7.93 20.08
N ALA A 106 4.18 -7.21 20.89
CA ALA A 106 4.66 -6.61 22.13
C ALA A 106 4.95 -7.59 23.27
N ALA A 107 4.42 -8.81 23.23
CA ALA A 107 4.66 -9.82 24.27
C ALA A 107 6.15 -10.18 24.41
N ASN A 108 6.94 -9.90 23.37
CA ASN A 108 8.38 -10.16 23.34
C ASN A 108 9.22 -8.89 23.61
N GLU A 109 8.57 -7.73 23.79
CA GLU A 109 9.22 -6.47 24.16
C GLU A 109 9.40 -6.34 25.68
N PRO A 110 10.56 -5.85 26.18
CA PRO A 110 10.87 -5.80 27.61
C PRO A 110 9.80 -5.09 28.48
N ASP A 111 9.17 -4.06 27.92
CA ASP A 111 8.18 -3.22 28.60
C ASP A 111 6.75 -3.42 28.08
N ASN A 112 6.53 -4.39 27.17
CA ASN A 112 5.27 -4.56 26.41
C ASN A 112 4.80 -3.27 25.69
N PHE A 113 5.73 -2.39 25.36
CA PHE A 113 5.44 -1.14 24.67
C PHE A 113 5.22 -1.40 23.17
N ILE A 114 4.14 -0.85 22.61
CA ILE A 114 3.87 -0.90 21.16
C ILE A 114 4.25 0.44 20.56
N SER A 115 5.42 0.48 19.93
CA SER A 115 5.80 1.58 19.04
C SER A 115 4.96 1.50 17.77
N SER A 116 4.34 2.62 17.38
CA SER A 116 3.50 2.69 16.18
C SER A 116 4.29 2.33 14.92
N ASP A 117 5.52 2.82 14.81
CA ASP A 117 6.37 2.65 13.64
C ASP A 117 6.95 1.23 13.61
N ASP A 118 7.46 0.72 14.74
CA ASP A 118 8.04 -0.62 14.77
C ASP A 118 6.99 -1.70 14.46
N PHE A 119 5.76 -1.54 14.98
CA PHE A 119 4.66 -2.45 14.63
C PHE A 119 4.25 -2.34 13.15
N LEU A 120 4.28 -1.14 12.56
CA LEU A 120 4.07 -0.99 11.12
C LEU A 120 5.17 -1.71 10.32
N TYR A 121 6.42 -1.59 10.74
CA TYR A 121 7.55 -2.20 10.04
C TYR A 121 7.60 -3.72 10.22
N ALA A 122 7.12 -4.25 11.36
CA ALA A 122 6.91 -5.67 11.55
C ALA A 122 5.81 -6.21 10.61
N ARG A 123 4.71 -5.47 10.43
CA ARG A 123 3.68 -5.82 9.42
C ARG A 123 4.24 -5.77 8.00
N CYS A 124 5.15 -4.84 7.71
CA CYS A 124 5.86 -4.80 6.44
C CYS A 124 6.73 -6.05 6.25
N ALA A 125 7.47 -6.49 7.28
CA ALA A 125 8.24 -7.73 7.21
C ALA A 125 7.35 -8.95 6.88
N VAL A 126 6.19 -9.05 7.54
CA VAL A 126 5.22 -10.13 7.27
C VAL A 126 4.78 -10.17 5.80
N VAL A 127 4.48 -9.02 5.20
CA VAL A 127 4.10 -8.94 3.79
C VAL A 127 5.29 -9.25 2.88
N ALA A 128 6.48 -8.75 3.22
CA ALA A 128 7.71 -8.90 2.42
C ALA A 128 8.24 -10.35 2.37
N GLU A 129 7.99 -11.16 3.40
CA GLU A 129 8.28 -12.60 3.40
C GLU A 129 7.44 -13.38 2.37
N GLY A 130 6.34 -12.78 1.89
CA GLY A 130 5.53 -13.30 0.80
C GLY A 130 4.20 -13.91 1.25
N LYS A 131 3.48 -14.42 0.26
CA LYS A 131 2.06 -14.76 0.38
C LYS A 131 1.75 -15.75 1.51
N ASP A 132 2.46 -16.87 1.55
CA ASP A 132 2.17 -17.95 2.48
C ASP A 132 2.41 -17.53 3.93
N TYR A 133 3.45 -16.72 4.18
CA TYR A 133 3.74 -16.20 5.51
C TYR A 133 2.72 -15.14 5.92
N TYR A 134 2.35 -14.23 5.00
CA TYR A 134 1.28 -13.26 5.22
C TYR A 134 -0.03 -13.95 5.62
N GLU A 135 -0.48 -14.95 4.85
CA GLU A 135 -1.73 -15.67 5.13
C GLU A 135 -1.67 -16.43 6.46
N LYS A 136 -0.51 -16.99 6.81
CA LYS A 136 -0.29 -17.65 8.09
C LYS A 136 -0.47 -16.67 9.26
N VAL A 137 0.20 -15.52 9.22
CA VAL A 137 0.13 -14.52 10.29
C VAL A 137 -1.26 -13.89 10.37
N LEU A 138 -1.86 -13.57 9.23
CA LEU A 138 -3.22 -12.99 9.17
C LEU A 138 -4.26 -13.86 9.90
N ASN A 139 -4.14 -15.19 9.78
CA ASN A 139 -5.07 -16.14 10.39
C ASN A 139 -4.69 -16.54 11.82
N ASP A 140 -3.43 -16.37 12.22
CA ASP A 140 -2.93 -16.66 13.56
C ASP A 140 -2.01 -15.52 14.05
N PRO A 141 -2.56 -14.54 14.80
CA PRO A 141 -1.80 -13.41 15.31
C PRO A 141 -0.58 -13.81 16.16
N ALA A 142 -0.58 -15.01 16.77
CA ALA A 142 0.55 -15.49 17.56
C ALA A 142 1.80 -15.80 16.72
N GLN A 143 1.69 -15.81 15.39
CA GLN A 143 2.80 -15.97 14.45
C GLN A 143 3.45 -14.64 14.07
N MET A 144 2.99 -13.50 14.62
CA MET A 144 3.60 -12.20 14.37
C MET A 144 5.09 -12.24 14.76
N PRO A 145 6.03 -11.83 13.87
CA PRO A 145 7.45 -11.82 14.18
C PRO A 145 7.75 -10.78 15.25
N ASP A 146 8.72 -11.06 16.11
CA ASP A 146 9.11 -10.21 17.24
C ASP A 146 10.38 -9.40 17.00
N ASP A 147 11.29 -9.88 16.15
CA ASP A 147 12.59 -9.25 15.90
C ASP A 147 12.83 -8.82 14.45
N ILE A 148 11.84 -9.00 13.56
CA ILE A 148 11.97 -8.68 12.13
C ILE A 148 11.12 -7.47 11.77
N VAL A 149 11.79 -6.46 11.21
CA VAL A 149 11.16 -5.26 10.66
C VAL A 149 11.65 -5.02 9.23
N PHE A 150 10.78 -4.49 8.37
CA PHE A 150 11.13 -4.21 6.97
C PHE A 150 10.42 -2.98 6.42
N GLU A 151 10.73 -1.82 6.99
CA GLU A 151 10.31 -0.49 6.50
C GLU A 151 10.45 -0.30 4.97
N PRO A 152 11.54 -0.76 4.29
CA PRO A 152 11.76 -0.50 2.87
C PRO A 152 10.59 -0.88 1.95
N LEU A 153 9.74 -1.83 2.36
CA LEU A 153 8.56 -2.22 1.61
C LEU A 153 7.64 -1.02 1.26
N LEU A 154 7.55 -0.03 2.16
CA LEU A 154 6.70 1.15 1.99
C LEU A 154 7.10 2.01 0.78
N TYR A 155 8.37 1.95 0.37
CA TYR A 155 8.91 2.81 -0.68
C TYR A 155 8.79 2.22 -2.09
N ILE A 156 8.36 0.96 -2.24
CA ILE A 156 8.33 0.29 -3.55
C ILE A 156 7.49 1.05 -4.59
N ALA A 157 6.28 1.50 -4.20
CA ALA A 157 5.40 2.21 -5.12
C ALA A 157 5.95 3.59 -5.48
N ASP A 158 6.46 4.30 -4.47
CA ASP A 158 6.99 5.66 -4.59
C ASP A 158 8.21 5.68 -5.52
N GLU A 159 9.18 4.81 -5.26
CA GLU A 159 10.38 4.69 -6.08
C GLU A 159 10.05 4.21 -7.51
N ALA A 160 9.12 3.27 -7.66
CA ALA A 160 8.73 2.78 -8.99
C ALA A 160 8.05 3.88 -9.82
N PHE A 161 7.20 4.70 -9.18
CA PHE A 161 6.57 5.84 -9.82
C PHE A 161 7.59 6.91 -10.19
N GLU A 162 8.47 7.30 -9.25
CA GLU A 162 9.49 8.33 -9.49
C GLU A 162 10.46 7.90 -10.58
N MET A 163 10.88 6.63 -10.58
CA MET A 163 11.69 6.05 -11.66
C MET A 163 10.98 6.14 -13.02
N LYS A 164 9.67 5.94 -13.07
CA LYS A 164 8.88 5.96 -14.31
C LYS A 164 8.58 7.38 -14.81
N MET A 165 8.29 8.30 -13.90
CA MET A 165 7.71 9.61 -14.21
C MET A 165 8.70 10.77 -14.05
N GLY A 166 9.79 10.57 -13.30
CA GLY A 166 10.81 11.57 -13.03
C GLY A 166 10.41 12.62 -11.98
N PHE A 167 9.37 12.35 -11.17
CA PHE A 167 8.95 13.21 -10.05
C PHE A 167 8.25 12.41 -8.94
N PRO A 168 8.13 12.94 -7.71
CA PRO A 168 7.66 12.19 -6.55
C PRO A 168 6.20 11.72 -6.64
N PHE A 169 5.94 10.57 -6.01
CA PHE A 169 4.61 9.96 -5.92
C PHE A 169 3.80 10.53 -4.75
N ASN A 170 3.00 11.55 -4.99
CA ASN A 170 2.14 12.15 -3.95
C ASN A 170 0.76 11.47 -3.91
N TYR A 171 0.73 10.14 -3.75
CA TYR A 171 -0.51 9.35 -3.72
C TYR A 171 -0.87 8.94 -2.29
N LEU A 172 -2.16 8.95 -1.98
CA LEU A 172 -2.70 8.42 -0.73
C LEU A 172 -3.43 7.12 -1.05
N PRO A 173 -2.92 5.95 -0.60
CA PRO A 173 -3.57 4.67 -0.82
C PRO A 173 -4.97 4.58 -0.21
N THR A 174 -5.75 3.63 -0.71
CA THR A 174 -7.14 3.39 -0.31
C THR A 174 -7.30 3.15 1.19
N TYR A 175 -6.38 2.40 1.81
CA TYR A 175 -6.39 2.15 3.25
C TYR A 175 -5.31 2.97 3.93
N ASN A 176 -5.64 3.55 5.09
CA ASN A 176 -4.63 4.11 5.97
C ASN A 176 -3.94 2.94 6.70
N TYR A 177 -2.71 2.62 6.34
CA TYR A 177 -1.95 1.50 6.93
C TYR A 177 -1.28 1.86 8.27
N GLU A 178 -1.33 3.12 8.70
CA GLU A 178 -0.77 3.55 9.98
C GLU A 178 -1.37 2.78 11.14
N THR A 179 -0.54 2.49 12.16
CA THR A 179 -0.94 1.72 13.33
C THR A 179 -2.19 2.31 14.01
N GLN A 180 -3.14 1.44 14.38
CA GLN A 180 -4.47 1.78 14.92
C GLN A 180 -5.46 2.43 13.94
N SER A 181 -5.20 2.40 12.63
CA SER A 181 -6.14 2.90 11.61
C SER A 181 -7.30 1.94 11.35
N ASN A 182 -7.10 0.64 11.52
CA ASN A 182 -8.17 -0.36 11.44
C ASN A 182 -9.02 -0.34 12.72
N LYS A 183 -9.90 0.65 12.82
CA LYS A 183 -10.70 0.89 14.04
C LYS A 183 -11.50 -0.33 14.49
N SER A 184 -11.93 -1.20 13.58
CA SER A 184 -12.58 -2.48 13.93
C SER A 184 -11.61 -3.50 14.52
N GLY A 185 -10.40 -3.63 13.96
CA GLY A 185 -9.35 -4.55 14.43
C GLY A 185 -8.80 -4.21 15.82
N TRP A 186 -9.08 -3.00 16.31
CA TRP A 186 -8.62 -2.49 17.60
C TRP A 186 -9.72 -2.38 18.67
N GLN A 187 -10.95 -2.81 18.37
CA GLN A 187 -12.03 -2.84 19.37
C GLN A 187 -11.71 -3.86 20.48
N LEU A 188 -12.09 -3.52 21.71
CA LEU A 188 -12.07 -4.48 22.81
C LEU A 188 -13.14 -5.55 22.52
N THR A 189 -12.72 -6.80 22.46
CA THR A 189 -13.62 -7.97 22.45
C THR A 189 -14.07 -8.31 23.86
#